data_AF-A0A6B0VB75-F1
#
_entry.id   AF-A0A6B0VB75-F1
#
_cell.length_a   1.000
_cell.length_b   1.000
_cell.length_c   1.000
_cell.angle_alpha   90.00
_cell.angle_beta   90.00
_cell.angle_gamma   90.00
#
_symmetry.space_group_name_H-M   'P 1'
#
loop_
_entity.id
_entity.type
_entity.pdbx_description
1 polymer ?
#
loop_
_entity_poly.entity_id
_entity_poly.type
_entity_poly.pdbx_seq_one_letter_code
_entity_poly.pdbx_strand_id
1 'polypeptide(L)'
;QDSVRSLDGLVRDCAQNLSDKYLAEGAPVLAACCHLANDDIESAVRTLVQGNELELALSVALRGGGPAVNAQHVASWLAWRCCAVGNWELAMDVLALCDDAHSARVEILAGCGCSLAERNALHEKAGLPPVEECISLAAMHEENGDAHKALEYYLLSEQPSRALALGMDIVRERTSQEGWTLESVWEPLRWTQAIQPRVLLQEGHQLLHKELQFFSAYIGALKAVQDGYWPVVAPLLRHARGFLKQDGAVEAALQREELLEDIGSLVHSDVNNTKNGPVLSERLSIRLGGQVTRRGVFGQVWVAGCNLPRHSDQRRSFFTGQAIQGPVYDLEDGETTLSLSEAIMWARVNLLAPGGCRNRIVPF
;
A
#
# COMPACT_ATOMS: atom_id res chain seq x y z
N GLN A 1 25.10 -37.96 -5.28
CA GLN A 1 24.74 -36.57 -5.63
C GLN A 1 23.22 -36.41 -5.70
N ASP A 2 22.47 -37.37 -6.25
CA ASP A 2 20.99 -37.33 -6.24
C ASP A 2 20.34 -37.49 -4.84
N SER A 3 20.98 -38.21 -3.92
CA SER A 3 20.51 -38.36 -2.53
C SER A 3 20.64 -37.08 -1.68
N VAL A 4 21.67 -36.26 -1.92
CA VAL A 4 21.90 -34.99 -1.20
C VAL A 4 20.89 -33.94 -1.66
N ARG A 5 20.63 -33.86 -2.98
CA ARG A 5 19.55 -33.01 -3.54
C ARG A 5 18.17 -33.38 -3.00
N SER A 6 17.93 -34.66 -2.72
CA SER A 6 16.69 -35.12 -2.09
C SER A 6 16.57 -34.71 -0.63
N LEU A 7 17.69 -34.58 0.10
CA LEU A 7 17.69 -34.22 1.52
C LEU A 7 17.52 -32.71 1.70
N ASP A 8 18.21 -31.90 0.91
CA ASP A 8 18.08 -30.44 0.91
C ASP A 8 16.65 -30.01 0.54
N GLY A 9 16.03 -30.70 -0.44
CA GLY A 9 14.63 -30.50 -0.79
C GLY A 9 13.69 -30.82 0.38
N LEU A 10 13.90 -31.95 1.06
CA LEU A 10 13.09 -32.34 2.22
C LEU A 10 13.20 -31.34 3.38
N VAL A 11 14.41 -30.81 3.64
CA VAL A 11 14.65 -29.80 4.68
C VAL A 11 13.92 -28.49 4.35
N ARG A 12 13.94 -28.07 3.08
CA ARG A 12 13.20 -26.88 2.62
C ARG A 12 11.69 -27.06 2.75
N ASP A 13 11.16 -28.20 2.33
CA ASP A 13 9.74 -28.51 2.44
C ASP A 13 9.29 -28.58 3.90
N CYS A 14 10.10 -29.18 4.77
CA CYS A 14 9.83 -29.26 6.20
C CYS A 14 9.81 -27.86 6.85
N ALA A 15 10.80 -27.02 6.53
CA ALA A 15 10.86 -25.64 7.02
C ALA A 15 9.69 -24.79 6.52
N GLN A 16 9.29 -24.94 5.25
CA GLN A 16 8.12 -24.26 4.70
C GLN A 16 6.84 -24.67 5.42
N ASN A 17 6.61 -25.98 5.61
CA ASN A 17 5.43 -26.47 6.31
C ASN A 17 5.38 -26.02 7.77
N LEU A 18 6.52 -26.01 8.45
CA LEU A 18 6.62 -25.55 9.83
C LEU A 18 6.39 -24.03 9.95
N SER A 19 6.96 -23.26 9.03
CA SER A 19 6.74 -21.82 8.90
C SER A 19 5.26 -21.51 8.68
N ASP A 20 4.61 -22.17 7.72
CA ASP A 20 3.19 -21.99 7.43
C ASP A 20 2.32 -22.30 8.66
N LYS A 21 2.68 -23.31 9.44
CA LYS A 21 2.01 -23.64 10.70
C LYS A 21 2.17 -22.53 11.75
N TYR A 22 3.40 -22.07 12.01
CA TYR A 22 3.63 -21.01 12.98
C TYR A 22 2.96 -19.69 12.58
N LEU A 23 2.96 -19.36 11.28
CA LEU A 23 2.29 -18.17 10.78
C LEU A 23 0.77 -18.29 10.96
N ALA A 24 0.19 -19.46 10.66
CA ALA A 24 -1.22 -19.74 10.88
C ALA A 24 -1.61 -19.74 12.36
N GLU A 25 -0.67 -19.97 13.28
CA GLU A 25 -0.85 -19.88 14.73
C GLU A 25 -0.69 -18.44 15.27
N GLY A 26 -0.29 -17.47 14.43
CA GLY A 26 -0.05 -16.09 14.82
C GLY A 26 1.31 -15.87 15.49
N ALA A 27 2.32 -16.68 15.12
CA ALA A 27 3.70 -16.62 15.60
C ALA A 27 4.69 -16.33 14.46
N PRO A 28 4.63 -15.13 13.84
CA PRO A 28 5.38 -14.80 12.62
C PRO A 28 6.91 -14.82 12.81
N VAL A 29 7.42 -14.46 13.99
CA VAL A 29 8.86 -14.49 14.27
C VAL A 29 9.40 -15.93 14.25
N LEU A 30 8.67 -16.89 14.86
CA LEU A 30 9.05 -18.31 14.82
C LEU A 30 8.98 -18.86 13.40
N ALA A 31 7.97 -18.47 12.63
CA ALA A 31 7.84 -18.83 11.22
C ALA A 31 9.04 -18.33 10.41
N ALA A 32 9.46 -17.08 10.61
CA ALA A 32 10.64 -16.52 9.96
C ALA A 32 11.94 -17.23 10.37
N CYS A 33 12.08 -17.65 11.63
CA CYS A 33 13.23 -18.43 12.09
C CYS A 33 13.36 -19.77 11.34
N CYS A 34 12.26 -20.40 10.91
CA CYS A 34 12.33 -21.62 10.09
C CYS A 34 13.02 -21.37 8.74
N HIS A 35 12.79 -20.21 8.12
CA HIS A 35 13.45 -19.82 6.87
C HIS A 35 14.90 -19.41 7.10
N LEU A 36 15.18 -18.62 8.15
CA LEU A 36 16.55 -18.22 8.51
C LEU A 36 17.45 -19.41 8.84
N ALA A 37 16.92 -20.47 9.47
CA ALA A 37 17.67 -21.68 9.77
C ALA A 37 18.18 -22.40 8.50
N ASN A 38 17.54 -22.14 7.35
CA ASN A 38 17.91 -22.65 6.03
C ASN A 38 18.57 -21.58 5.13
N ASP A 39 18.98 -20.44 5.69
CA ASP A 39 19.55 -19.29 4.96
C ASP A 39 18.62 -18.69 3.88
N ASP A 40 17.31 -18.94 4.00
CA ASP A 40 16.29 -18.37 3.12
C ASP A 40 15.86 -16.99 3.64
N ILE A 41 16.72 -16.00 3.42
CA ILE A 41 16.52 -14.61 3.86
C ILE A 41 15.25 -14.01 3.24
N GLU A 42 14.99 -14.27 1.96
CA GLU A 42 13.86 -13.68 1.24
C GLU A 42 12.52 -14.13 1.84
N SER A 43 12.34 -15.44 2.05
CA SER A 43 11.14 -15.94 2.70
C SER A 43 11.04 -15.48 4.15
N ALA A 44 12.16 -15.40 4.89
CA ALA A 44 12.17 -14.90 6.26
C ALA A 44 11.67 -13.45 6.34
N VAL A 45 12.19 -12.55 5.51
CA VAL A 45 11.74 -11.16 5.43
C VAL A 45 10.27 -11.09 5.07
N ARG A 46 9.83 -11.85 4.06
CA ARG A 46 8.42 -11.92 3.68
C ARG A 46 7.53 -12.35 4.85
N THR A 47 7.90 -13.40 5.58
CA THR A 47 7.15 -13.88 6.74
C THR A 47 7.07 -12.85 7.86
N LEU A 48 8.16 -12.10 8.13
CA LEU A 48 8.15 -11.00 9.10
C LEU A 48 7.23 -9.86 8.63
N VAL A 49 7.23 -9.54 7.34
CA VAL A 49 6.31 -8.55 6.74
C VAL A 49 4.86 -8.99 6.85
N GLN A 50 4.56 -10.27 6.66
CA GLN A 50 3.23 -10.84 6.90
C GLN A 50 2.85 -10.74 8.38
N GLY A 51 3.81 -10.87 9.29
CA GLY A 51 3.64 -10.66 10.73
C GLY A 51 3.47 -9.20 11.17
N ASN A 52 3.73 -8.25 10.28
CA ASN A 52 3.89 -6.83 10.60
C ASN A 52 5.04 -6.54 11.60
N GLU A 53 6.04 -7.41 11.65
CA GLU A 53 7.26 -7.28 12.44
C GLU A 53 8.30 -6.44 11.69
N LEU A 54 7.95 -5.19 11.39
CA LEU A 54 8.66 -4.33 10.42
C LEU A 54 10.12 -4.04 10.82
N GLU A 55 10.39 -3.81 12.12
CA GLU A 55 11.74 -3.56 12.63
C GLU A 55 12.67 -4.77 12.41
N LEU A 56 12.16 -5.97 12.69
CA LEU A 56 12.89 -7.22 12.45
C LEU A 56 13.05 -7.47 10.95
N ALA A 57 11.98 -7.28 10.17
CA ALA A 57 12.02 -7.44 8.73
C ALA A 57 13.08 -6.54 8.08
N LEU A 58 13.14 -5.26 8.47
CA LEU A 58 14.12 -4.31 7.97
C LEU A 58 15.54 -4.70 8.40
N SER A 59 15.72 -5.06 9.67
CA SER A 59 17.02 -5.49 10.21
C SER A 59 17.59 -6.70 9.47
N VAL A 60 16.74 -7.70 9.19
CA VAL A 60 17.12 -8.89 8.42
C VAL A 60 17.39 -8.53 6.96
N ALA A 61 16.54 -7.70 6.34
CA ALA A 61 16.71 -7.31 4.94
C ALA A 61 18.02 -6.54 4.69
N LEU A 62 18.37 -5.59 5.58
CA LEU A 62 19.60 -4.80 5.47
C LEU A 62 20.88 -5.63 5.66
N ARG A 63 20.81 -6.72 6.44
CA ARG A 63 21.98 -7.57 6.74
C ARG A 63 22.11 -8.77 5.82
N GLY A 64 20.99 -9.32 5.37
CA GLY A 64 20.93 -10.60 4.66
C GLY A 64 21.14 -10.53 3.15
N GLY A 65 21.39 -9.34 2.58
CA GLY A 65 21.70 -9.19 1.14
C GLY A 65 20.55 -9.57 0.19
N GLY A 66 19.32 -9.64 0.70
CA GLY A 66 18.12 -9.90 -0.11
C GLY A 66 17.79 -8.75 -1.07
N PRO A 67 16.77 -8.90 -1.94
CA PRO A 67 16.40 -7.87 -2.89
C PRO A 67 16.05 -6.56 -2.16
N ALA A 68 16.76 -5.48 -2.52
CA ALA A 68 16.61 -4.14 -1.94
C ALA A 68 15.17 -3.63 -1.94
N VAL A 69 14.36 -4.09 -2.91
CA VAL A 69 12.94 -3.76 -3.07
C VAL A 69 12.13 -4.06 -1.81
N ASN A 70 12.41 -5.16 -1.10
CA ASN A 70 11.66 -5.48 0.12
C ASN A 70 12.04 -4.56 1.29
N ALA A 71 13.31 -4.15 1.38
CA ALA A 71 13.77 -3.25 2.45
C ALA A 71 13.13 -1.86 2.32
N GLN A 72 13.00 -1.34 1.11
CA GLN A 72 12.39 -0.03 0.83
C GLN A 72 10.91 0.01 1.25
N HIS A 73 10.12 -1.00 0.85
CA HIS A 73 8.71 -1.08 1.25
C HIS A 73 8.55 -1.15 2.77
N VAL A 74 9.37 -1.97 3.43
CA VAL A 74 9.35 -2.10 4.89
C VAL A 74 9.74 -0.78 5.58
N ALA A 75 10.79 -0.12 5.10
CA ALA A 75 11.22 1.18 5.61
C ALA A 75 10.11 2.24 5.45
N SER A 76 9.39 2.25 4.32
CA SER A 76 8.25 3.14 4.10
C SER A 76 7.10 2.91 5.10
N TRP A 77 6.70 1.65 5.32
CA TRP A 77 5.65 1.34 6.30
C TRP A 77 6.07 1.67 7.74
N LEU A 78 7.34 1.42 8.08
CA LEU A 78 7.89 1.77 9.39
C LEU A 78 7.99 3.29 9.56
N ALA A 79 8.36 4.03 8.52
CA ALA A 79 8.35 5.49 8.52
C ALA A 79 6.94 6.05 8.77
N TRP A 80 5.91 5.46 8.14
CA TRP A 80 4.52 5.80 8.44
C TRP A 80 4.12 5.51 9.89
N ARG A 81 4.59 4.41 10.49
CA ARG A 81 4.41 4.13 11.93
C ARG A 81 5.03 5.25 12.79
N CYS A 82 6.23 5.71 12.46
CA CYS A 82 6.87 6.84 13.14
C CYS A 82 6.03 8.13 13.02
N CYS A 83 5.50 8.40 11.82
CA CYS A 83 4.65 9.56 11.56
C CYS A 83 3.33 9.52 12.36
N ALA A 84 2.73 8.33 12.54
CA ALA A 84 1.52 8.16 13.33
C ALA A 84 1.72 8.54 14.81
N VAL A 85 2.94 8.40 15.34
CA VAL A 85 3.32 8.82 16.70
C VAL A 85 3.83 10.28 16.72
N GLY A 86 3.83 10.97 15.58
CA GLY A 86 4.28 12.36 15.44
C GLY A 86 5.79 12.53 15.32
N ASN A 87 6.56 11.46 15.08
CA ASN A 87 8.01 11.51 14.98
C ASN A 87 8.50 11.47 13.52
N TRP A 88 8.38 12.59 12.83
CA TRP A 88 8.76 12.76 11.41
C TRP A 88 10.26 12.67 11.17
N GLU A 89 11.07 13.13 12.12
CA GLU A 89 12.53 13.06 12.00
C GLU A 89 13.04 11.62 12.00
N LEU A 90 12.48 10.77 12.87
CA LEU A 90 12.77 9.34 12.89
C LEU A 90 12.28 8.65 11.62
N ALA A 91 11.14 9.07 11.07
CA ALA A 91 10.66 8.57 9.79
C ALA A 91 11.71 8.80 8.67
N MET A 92 12.32 10.00 8.62
CA MET A 92 13.40 10.29 7.67
C MET A 92 14.67 9.47 7.94
N ASP A 93 15.04 9.26 9.21
CA ASP A 93 16.18 8.40 9.56
C ASP A 93 15.97 6.95 9.12
N VAL A 94 14.76 6.41 9.30
CA VAL A 94 14.41 5.06 8.84
C VAL A 94 14.51 4.95 7.32
N LEU A 95 14.03 5.96 6.58
CA LEU A 95 14.15 6.01 5.12
C LEU A 95 15.59 6.24 4.64
N ALA A 96 16.46 6.82 5.46
CA ALA A 96 17.88 6.98 5.15
C ALA A 96 18.68 5.66 5.26
N LEU A 97 18.10 4.62 5.87
CA LEU A 97 18.70 3.28 5.90
C LEU A 97 18.68 2.58 4.53
N CYS A 98 17.92 3.09 3.57
CA CYS A 98 17.83 2.57 2.21
C CYS A 98 18.29 3.63 1.20
N ASP A 99 19.14 3.24 0.24
CA ASP A 99 19.70 4.15 -0.77
C ASP A 99 18.59 4.71 -1.68
N ASP A 100 17.67 3.86 -2.11
CA ASP A 100 16.55 4.20 -2.98
C ASP A 100 15.24 4.32 -2.20
N ALA A 101 15.08 5.43 -1.46
CA ALA A 101 13.85 5.72 -0.71
C ALA A 101 13.26 7.10 -1.03
N HIS A 102 13.66 7.71 -2.15
CA HIS A 102 13.25 9.05 -2.56
C HIS A 102 11.74 9.21 -2.65
N SER A 103 11.07 8.29 -3.35
CA SER A 103 9.61 8.30 -3.50
C SER A 103 8.88 8.23 -2.16
N ALA A 104 9.38 7.45 -1.21
CA ALA A 104 8.81 7.37 0.13
C ALA A 104 9.04 8.66 0.93
N ARG A 105 10.19 9.34 0.77
CA ARG A 105 10.44 10.64 1.41
C ARG A 105 9.44 11.70 0.92
N VAL A 106 9.19 11.75 -0.39
CA VAL A 106 8.17 12.63 -1.00
C VAL A 106 6.78 12.30 -0.45
N GLU A 107 6.41 11.02 -0.39
CA GLU A 107 5.12 10.57 0.16
C GLU A 107 4.91 11.06 1.61
N ILE A 108 5.91 10.87 2.48
CA ILE A 108 5.84 11.30 3.89
C ILE A 108 5.77 12.83 4.01
N LEU A 109 6.58 13.57 3.23
CA LEU A 109 6.60 15.03 3.26
C LEU A 109 5.31 15.67 2.75
N ALA A 110 4.74 15.13 1.66
CA ALA A 110 3.41 15.51 1.17
C ALA A 110 2.33 15.39 2.26
N GLY A 111 2.54 14.43 3.16
CA GLY A 111 1.68 14.13 4.28
C GLY A 111 1.94 14.86 5.59
N CYS A 112 3.05 15.60 5.73
CA CYS A 112 3.52 16.20 6.99
C CYS A 112 2.68 17.42 7.35
N GLY A 113 1.90 17.35 8.44
CA GLY A 113 1.09 18.45 8.99
C GLY A 113 1.88 19.61 9.63
N CYS A 114 3.15 19.75 9.28
CA CYS A 114 4.19 20.43 10.05
C CYS A 114 4.28 21.92 9.69
N SER A 115 4.89 22.74 10.56
CA SER A 115 5.19 24.14 10.25
C SER A 115 6.22 24.26 9.13
N LEU A 116 6.30 25.42 8.46
CA LEU A 116 7.26 25.65 7.37
C LEU A 116 8.72 25.42 7.81
N ALA A 117 9.07 25.85 9.03
CA ALA A 117 10.41 25.65 9.58
C ALA A 117 10.72 24.16 9.80
N GLU A 118 9.78 23.40 10.37
CA GLU A 118 9.93 21.95 10.55
C GLU A 118 10.00 21.22 9.20
N ARG A 119 9.17 21.63 8.22
CA ARG A 119 9.22 21.08 6.86
C ARG A 119 10.59 21.33 6.22
N ASN A 120 11.12 22.54 6.30
CA ASN A 120 12.45 22.85 5.75
C ASN A 120 13.57 22.06 6.44
N ALA A 121 13.48 21.83 7.77
CA ALA A 121 14.42 20.95 8.47
C ALA A 121 14.35 19.49 7.97
N LEU A 122 13.15 18.99 7.69
CA LEU A 122 12.97 17.65 7.11
C LEU A 122 13.46 17.59 5.65
N HIS A 123 13.28 18.66 4.86
CA HIS A 123 13.82 18.75 3.51
C HIS A 123 15.35 18.69 3.52
N GLU A 124 16.00 19.48 4.38
CA GLU A 124 17.45 19.45 4.57
C GLU A 124 17.93 18.03 4.91
N LYS A 125 17.25 17.37 5.85
CA LYS A 125 17.56 15.98 6.25
C LYS A 125 17.35 14.98 5.11
N ALA A 126 16.35 15.19 4.26
CA ALA A 126 16.07 14.36 3.10
C ALA A 126 16.97 14.67 1.88
N GLY A 127 17.80 15.71 1.94
CA GLY A 127 18.59 16.19 0.81
C GLY A 127 17.77 16.85 -0.29
N LEU A 128 16.63 17.44 0.06
CA LEU A 128 15.68 18.09 -0.85
C LEU A 128 15.81 19.63 -0.80
N PRO A 129 15.47 20.34 -1.89
CA PRO A 129 15.45 21.80 -1.89
C PRO A 129 14.42 22.33 -0.88
N PRO A 130 14.61 23.56 -0.37
CA PRO A 130 13.66 24.20 0.55
C PRO A 130 12.28 24.37 -0.11
N VAL A 131 11.22 24.36 0.71
CA VAL A 131 9.81 24.42 0.30
C VAL A 131 9.54 25.59 -0.65
N GLU A 132 10.19 26.73 -0.42
CA GLU A 132 10.03 27.96 -1.20
C GLU A 132 10.60 27.83 -2.61
N GLU A 133 11.70 27.10 -2.79
CA GLU A 133 12.34 26.87 -4.10
C GLU A 133 11.54 25.88 -4.94
N CYS A 134 10.89 24.90 -4.29
CA CYS A 134 10.08 23.87 -4.95
C CYS A 134 9.01 24.44 -5.89
N ILE A 135 8.42 25.60 -5.60
CA ILE A 135 7.41 26.21 -6.47
C ILE A 135 8.01 26.56 -7.85
N SER A 136 9.19 27.17 -7.85
CA SER A 136 9.88 27.55 -9.09
C SER A 136 10.35 26.32 -9.89
N LEU A 137 10.84 25.28 -9.19
CA LEU A 137 11.24 24.02 -9.82
C LEU A 137 10.03 23.29 -10.43
N ALA A 138 8.90 23.27 -9.73
CA ALA A 138 7.66 22.68 -10.23
C ALA A 138 7.19 23.34 -11.54
N ALA A 139 7.13 24.68 -11.56
CA ALA A 139 6.72 25.43 -12.75
C ALA A 139 7.66 25.20 -13.93
N MET A 140 8.97 25.17 -13.69
CA MET A 140 9.97 24.88 -14.72
C MET A 140 9.82 23.47 -15.31
N HIS A 141 9.57 22.46 -14.48
CA HIS A 141 9.33 21.10 -14.96
C HIS A 141 8.00 20.96 -15.71
N GLU A 142 6.96 21.69 -15.28
CA GLU A 142 5.66 21.73 -15.96
C GLU A 142 5.78 22.35 -17.36
N GLU A 143 6.52 23.47 -17.50
CA GLU A 143 6.81 24.11 -18.80
C GLU A 143 7.64 23.21 -19.72
N ASN A 144 8.55 22.41 -19.15
CA ASN A 144 9.35 21.44 -19.89
C ASN A 144 8.60 20.14 -20.25
N GLY A 145 7.35 19.98 -19.80
CA GLY A 145 6.52 18.81 -20.07
C GLY A 145 6.81 17.59 -19.17
N ASP A 146 7.62 17.74 -18.11
CA ASP A 146 7.87 16.69 -17.12
C ASP A 146 6.86 16.80 -15.97
N ALA A 147 5.62 16.35 -16.25
CA ALA A 147 4.52 16.41 -15.29
C ALA A 147 4.80 15.61 -14.00
N HIS A 148 5.59 14.52 -14.09
CA HIS A 148 5.89 13.66 -12.94
C HIS A 148 6.79 14.38 -11.93
N LYS A 149 7.87 15.01 -12.39
CA LYS A 149 8.72 15.83 -11.52
C LYS A 149 8.02 17.12 -11.07
N ALA A 150 7.18 17.70 -11.92
CA ALA A 150 6.38 18.84 -11.51
C ALA A 150 5.45 18.48 -10.34
N LEU A 151 4.80 17.31 -10.39
CA LEU A 151 4.00 16.77 -9.29
C LEU A 151 4.83 16.64 -8.00
N GLU A 152 6.00 16.02 -8.07
CA GLU A 152 6.92 15.89 -6.93
C GLU A 152 7.17 17.24 -6.24
N TYR A 153 7.61 18.25 -7.01
CA TYR A 153 7.90 19.56 -6.43
C TYR A 153 6.67 20.31 -5.95
N TYR A 154 5.51 20.17 -6.62
CA TYR A 154 4.27 20.75 -6.11
C TYR A 154 3.85 20.15 -4.76
N LEU A 155 4.04 18.83 -4.55
CA LEU A 155 3.79 18.18 -3.26
C LEU A 155 4.70 18.69 -2.16
N LEU A 156 5.97 18.94 -2.49
CA LEU A 156 6.98 19.48 -1.57
C LEU A 156 6.81 20.98 -1.31
N SER A 157 5.98 21.69 -2.06
CA SER A 157 5.75 23.12 -1.96
C SER A 157 4.61 23.52 -1.00
N GLU A 158 4.25 24.81 -1.00
CA GLU A 158 3.04 25.34 -0.35
C GLU A 158 1.77 25.25 -1.21
N GLN A 159 1.82 24.58 -2.39
CA GLN A 159 0.70 24.45 -3.33
C GLN A 159 0.19 23.00 -3.49
N PRO A 160 -0.24 22.32 -2.40
CA PRO A 160 -0.73 20.94 -2.49
C PRO A 160 -2.03 20.80 -3.29
N SER A 161 -2.80 21.87 -3.45
CA SER A 161 -4.01 21.88 -4.29
C SER A 161 -3.69 21.74 -5.78
N ARG A 162 -2.59 22.36 -6.24
CA ARG A 162 -2.10 22.18 -7.62
C ARG A 162 -1.51 20.79 -7.81
N ALA A 163 -0.80 20.28 -6.80
CA ALA A 163 -0.34 18.89 -6.79
C ALA A 163 -1.49 17.89 -6.94
N LEU A 164 -2.61 18.10 -6.22
CA LEU A 164 -3.79 17.26 -6.34
C LEU A 164 -4.35 17.26 -7.77
N ALA A 165 -4.55 18.43 -8.36
CA ALA A 165 -5.07 18.52 -9.73
C ALA A 165 -4.13 17.83 -10.74
N LEU A 166 -2.84 18.16 -10.70
CA LEU A 166 -1.85 17.57 -11.60
C LEU A 166 -1.70 16.05 -11.41
N GLY A 167 -1.71 15.57 -10.17
CA GLY A 167 -1.65 14.15 -9.85
C GLY A 167 -2.84 13.38 -10.41
N MET A 168 -4.05 13.95 -10.31
CA MET A 168 -5.24 13.36 -10.92
C MET A 168 -5.20 13.41 -12.45
N ASP A 169 -4.67 14.48 -13.04
CA ASP A 169 -4.47 14.57 -14.49
C ASP A 169 -3.53 13.46 -14.98
N ILE A 170 -2.40 13.25 -14.32
CA ILE A 170 -1.43 12.18 -14.63
C ILE A 170 -2.09 10.80 -14.52
N VAL A 171 -2.81 10.54 -13.42
CA VAL A 171 -3.48 9.24 -13.23
C VAL A 171 -4.52 9.02 -14.33
N ARG A 172 -5.33 10.03 -14.66
CA ARG A 172 -6.33 9.93 -15.73
C ARG A 172 -5.68 9.69 -17.08
N GLU A 173 -4.65 10.45 -17.44
CA GLU A 173 -3.94 10.30 -18.71
C GLU A 173 -3.33 8.91 -18.84
N ARG A 174 -2.54 8.46 -17.85
CA ARG A 174 -1.85 7.16 -17.89
C ARG A 174 -2.82 6.00 -17.94
N THR A 175 -3.93 6.07 -17.19
CA THR A 175 -4.96 5.02 -17.23
C THR A 175 -5.83 5.05 -18.51
N SER A 176 -5.76 6.11 -19.32
CA SER A 176 -6.41 6.19 -20.64
C SER A 176 -5.58 5.54 -21.75
N GLN A 177 -4.28 5.36 -21.53
CA GLN A 177 -3.40 4.77 -22.54
C GLN A 177 -3.69 3.29 -22.69
N GLU A 178 -3.68 2.80 -23.93
CA GLU A 178 -3.81 1.36 -24.19
C GLU A 178 -2.63 0.60 -23.57
N GLY A 179 -2.93 -0.49 -22.85
CA GLY A 179 -1.89 -1.35 -22.27
C GLY A 179 -1.15 -0.77 -21.06
N TRP A 180 -1.71 0.24 -20.37
CA TRP A 180 -1.11 0.78 -19.15
C TRP A 180 -0.88 -0.28 -18.06
N THR A 181 0.16 -0.08 -17.24
CA THR A 181 0.58 -1.00 -16.17
C THR A 181 0.44 -0.35 -14.80
N LEU A 182 0.29 -1.18 -13.76
CA LEU A 182 0.18 -0.74 -12.37
C LEU A 182 1.38 0.12 -11.95
N GLU A 183 2.59 -0.27 -12.37
CA GLU A 183 3.83 0.46 -12.10
C GLU A 183 3.79 1.89 -12.64
N SER A 184 3.17 2.11 -13.81
CA SER A 184 3.12 3.45 -14.39
C SER A 184 2.18 4.40 -13.64
N VAL A 185 1.23 3.91 -12.86
CA VAL A 185 0.23 4.74 -12.17
C VAL A 185 0.37 4.74 -10.65
N TRP A 186 1.06 3.76 -10.08
CA TRP A 186 1.12 3.54 -8.64
C TRP A 186 1.71 4.73 -7.89
N GLU A 187 2.89 5.21 -8.31
CA GLU A 187 3.60 6.28 -7.61
C GLU A 187 2.84 7.63 -7.62
N PRO A 188 2.40 8.19 -8.77
CA PRO A 188 1.64 9.43 -8.76
C PRO A 188 0.36 9.34 -7.92
N LEU A 189 -0.34 8.22 -8.00
CA LEU A 189 -1.55 7.98 -7.21
C LEU A 189 -1.21 7.95 -5.72
N ARG A 190 -0.16 7.21 -5.34
CA ARG A 190 0.25 7.06 -3.95
C ARG A 190 0.65 8.39 -3.32
N TRP A 191 1.41 9.20 -4.05
CA TRP A 191 1.74 10.56 -3.62
C TRP A 191 0.50 11.46 -3.48
N THR A 192 -0.45 11.36 -4.42
CA THR A 192 -1.69 12.14 -4.36
C THR A 192 -2.57 11.73 -3.18
N GLN A 193 -2.60 10.44 -2.82
CA GLN A 193 -3.27 9.94 -1.62
C GLN A 193 -2.62 10.44 -0.32
N ALA A 194 -1.32 10.71 -0.34
CA ALA A 194 -0.59 11.16 0.84
C ALA A 194 -0.85 12.63 1.19
N ILE A 195 -1.40 13.42 0.25
CA ILE A 195 -1.80 14.81 0.47
C ILE A 195 -2.70 14.91 1.71
N GLN A 196 -2.43 15.93 2.52
CA GLN A 196 -3.15 16.15 3.76
C GLN A 196 -4.67 16.25 3.56
N PRO A 197 -5.47 15.61 4.45
CA PRO A 197 -6.93 15.69 4.40
C PRO A 197 -7.47 17.11 4.23
N ARG A 198 -6.94 18.09 4.98
CA ARG A 198 -7.42 19.49 4.90
C ARG A 198 -7.45 20.08 3.48
N VAL A 199 -6.54 19.66 2.61
CA VAL A 199 -6.45 20.12 1.20
C VAL A 199 -7.48 19.40 0.34
N LEU A 200 -7.59 18.07 0.52
CA LEU A 200 -8.58 17.23 -0.16
C LEU A 200 -10.02 17.69 0.12
N LEU A 201 -10.24 18.35 1.26
CA LEU A 201 -11.56 18.79 1.71
C LEU A 201 -11.90 20.25 1.39
N GLN A 202 -11.01 20.98 0.73
CA GLN A 202 -11.28 22.37 0.34
C GLN A 202 -12.47 22.46 -0.63
N GLU A 203 -13.22 23.56 -0.53
CA GLU A 203 -14.29 23.88 -1.48
C GLU A 203 -13.70 24.01 -2.90
N GLY A 204 -14.31 23.32 -3.87
CA GLY A 204 -13.81 23.25 -5.25
C GLY A 204 -13.13 21.94 -5.63
N HIS A 205 -12.62 21.15 -4.68
CA HIS A 205 -11.94 19.88 -4.97
C HIS A 205 -12.83 18.63 -4.81
N GLN A 206 -14.14 18.80 -4.68
CA GLN A 206 -15.06 17.68 -4.41
C GLN A 206 -15.00 16.59 -5.50
N LEU A 207 -14.94 16.99 -6.77
CA LEU A 207 -14.84 16.04 -7.87
C LEU A 207 -13.49 15.32 -7.87
N LEU A 208 -12.39 16.07 -7.75
CA LEU A 208 -11.04 15.51 -7.67
C LEU A 208 -10.89 14.53 -6.51
N HIS A 209 -11.46 14.85 -5.34
CA HIS A 209 -11.43 13.95 -4.19
C HIS A 209 -12.18 12.64 -4.45
N LYS A 210 -13.36 12.70 -5.09
CA LYS A 210 -14.12 11.49 -5.45
C LYS A 210 -13.42 10.66 -6.53
N GLU A 211 -12.82 11.31 -7.52
CA GLU A 211 -11.97 10.63 -8.51
C GLU A 211 -10.78 9.95 -7.83
N LEU A 212 -10.09 10.64 -6.92
CA LEU A 212 -9.00 10.08 -6.12
C LEU A 212 -9.47 8.87 -5.33
N GLN A 213 -10.64 8.94 -4.67
CA GLN A 213 -11.20 7.80 -3.94
C GLN A 213 -11.49 6.59 -4.86
N PHE A 214 -12.05 6.84 -6.04
CA PHE A 214 -12.28 5.80 -7.04
C PHE A 214 -10.97 5.14 -7.48
N PHE A 215 -9.99 5.93 -7.93
CA PHE A 215 -8.71 5.40 -8.40
C PHE A 215 -7.92 4.72 -7.27
N SER A 216 -7.95 5.27 -6.06
CA SER A 216 -7.31 4.65 -4.89
C SER A 216 -7.92 3.28 -4.57
N ALA A 217 -9.24 3.15 -4.68
CA ALA A 217 -9.91 1.87 -4.47
C ALA A 217 -9.62 0.88 -5.62
N TYR A 218 -9.73 1.32 -6.88
CA TYR A 218 -9.53 0.45 -8.05
C TYR A 218 -8.06 0.02 -8.23
N ILE A 219 -7.13 0.98 -8.29
CA ILE A 219 -5.69 0.70 -8.44
C ILE A 219 -5.15 0.02 -7.17
N GLY A 220 -5.64 0.42 -5.98
CA GLY A 220 -5.35 -0.28 -4.74
C GLY A 220 -5.80 -1.75 -4.76
N ALA A 221 -6.92 -2.08 -5.40
CA ALA A 221 -7.33 -3.48 -5.58
C ALA A 221 -6.37 -4.24 -6.48
N LEU A 222 -5.91 -3.64 -7.58
CA LEU A 222 -4.88 -4.25 -8.44
C LEU A 222 -3.57 -4.47 -7.68
N LYS A 223 -3.14 -3.48 -6.89
CA LYS A 223 -1.96 -3.62 -6.02
C LYS A 223 -2.15 -4.70 -4.97
N ALA A 224 -3.32 -4.81 -4.37
CA ALA A 224 -3.65 -5.90 -3.43
C ALA A 224 -3.59 -7.28 -4.08
N VAL A 225 -4.03 -7.40 -5.35
CA VAL A 225 -3.89 -8.65 -6.12
C VAL A 225 -2.41 -8.96 -6.35
N GLN A 226 -1.62 -8.00 -6.82
CA GLN A 226 -0.16 -8.17 -7.05
C GLN A 226 0.57 -8.59 -5.76
N ASP A 227 0.24 -7.95 -4.64
CA ASP A 227 0.91 -8.17 -3.36
C ASP A 227 0.38 -9.39 -2.59
N GLY A 228 -0.75 -9.98 -3.01
CA GLY A 228 -1.35 -11.16 -2.36
C GLY A 228 -2.24 -10.83 -1.15
N TYR A 229 -2.75 -9.60 -1.05
CA TYR A 229 -3.64 -9.12 0.00
C TYR A 229 -5.12 -9.43 -0.30
N TRP A 230 -5.43 -10.71 -0.52
CA TRP A 230 -6.77 -11.16 -0.96
C TRP A 230 -7.96 -10.66 -0.14
N PRO A 231 -7.90 -10.61 1.21
CA PRO A 231 -9.05 -10.19 2.01
C PRO A 231 -9.55 -8.77 1.72
N VAL A 232 -8.69 -7.88 1.22
CA VAL A 232 -9.05 -6.48 0.94
C VAL A 232 -9.40 -6.21 -0.52
N VAL A 233 -9.15 -7.14 -1.45
CA VAL A 233 -9.46 -6.99 -2.88
C VAL A 233 -10.95 -6.75 -3.11
N ALA A 234 -11.82 -7.64 -2.62
CA ALA A 234 -13.27 -7.50 -2.81
C ALA A 234 -13.86 -6.25 -2.12
N PRO A 235 -13.46 -5.89 -0.87
CA PRO A 235 -13.82 -4.62 -0.27
C PRO A 235 -13.42 -3.39 -1.10
N LEU A 236 -12.19 -3.33 -1.62
CA LEU A 236 -11.71 -2.23 -2.47
C LEU A 236 -12.54 -2.10 -3.75
N LEU A 237 -12.79 -3.20 -4.45
CA LEU A 237 -13.60 -3.22 -5.67
C LEU A 237 -15.06 -2.83 -5.41
N ARG A 238 -15.64 -3.25 -4.26
CA ARG A 238 -16.96 -2.80 -3.83
C ARG A 238 -16.99 -1.29 -3.59
N HIS A 239 -15.94 -0.73 -3.00
CA HIS A 239 -15.80 0.71 -2.76
C HIS A 239 -15.71 1.48 -4.07
N ALA A 240 -14.84 1.05 -5.00
CA ALA A 240 -14.72 1.64 -6.34
C ALA A 240 -16.07 1.65 -7.08
N ARG A 241 -16.80 0.53 -7.07
CA ARG A 241 -18.14 0.43 -7.66
C ARG A 241 -19.17 1.32 -6.96
N GLY A 242 -19.03 1.53 -5.65
CA GLY A 242 -19.89 2.42 -4.87
C GLY A 242 -19.83 3.86 -5.35
N PHE A 243 -18.61 4.38 -5.60
CA PHE A 243 -18.42 5.75 -6.10
C PHE A 243 -19.03 5.98 -7.46
N LEU A 244 -18.93 5.02 -8.37
CA LEU A 244 -19.54 5.12 -9.70
C LEU A 244 -21.07 5.15 -9.62
N LYS A 245 -21.67 4.31 -8.79
CA LYS A 245 -23.15 4.24 -8.68
C LYS A 245 -23.79 5.41 -7.95
N GLN A 246 -23.09 5.99 -6.97
CA GLN A 246 -23.63 7.06 -6.14
C GLN A 246 -23.48 8.44 -6.79
N ASP A 247 -22.54 8.60 -7.73
CA ASP A 247 -22.25 9.89 -8.33
C ASP A 247 -22.09 9.81 -9.85
N GLY A 248 -23.16 10.17 -10.56
CA GLY A 248 -23.16 10.24 -12.02
C GLY A 248 -22.16 11.25 -12.59
N ALA A 249 -21.66 12.23 -11.79
CA ALA A 249 -20.61 13.14 -12.25
C ALA A 249 -19.26 12.44 -12.35
N VAL A 250 -18.95 11.53 -11.42
CA VAL A 250 -17.72 10.72 -11.45
C VAL A 250 -17.80 9.70 -12.58
N GLU A 251 -18.94 9.03 -12.75
CA GLU A 251 -19.17 8.10 -13.87
C GLU A 251 -19.03 8.81 -15.22
N ALA A 252 -19.66 9.98 -15.37
CA ALA A 252 -19.58 10.79 -16.59
C ALA A 252 -18.19 11.40 -16.83
N ALA A 253 -17.40 11.67 -15.79
CA ALA A 253 -16.03 12.16 -15.91
C ALA A 253 -15.05 11.05 -16.30
N LEU A 254 -15.29 9.82 -15.83
CA LEU A 254 -14.41 8.70 -16.09
C LEU A 254 -14.64 8.07 -17.47
N GLN A 255 -15.89 7.97 -17.95
CA GLN A 255 -16.26 7.40 -19.27
C GLN A 255 -15.57 6.07 -19.62
N ARG A 256 -15.38 5.17 -18.65
CA ARG A 256 -14.51 3.98 -18.80
C ARG A 256 -15.23 2.69 -18.44
N GLU A 257 -15.97 2.16 -19.41
CA GLU A 257 -16.62 0.85 -19.31
C GLU A 257 -15.60 -0.29 -19.07
N GLU A 258 -14.38 -0.17 -19.60
CA GLU A 258 -13.34 -1.19 -19.40
C GLU A 258 -12.91 -1.39 -17.94
N LEU A 259 -12.91 -0.32 -17.13
CA LEU A 259 -12.56 -0.42 -15.71
C LEU A 259 -13.70 -1.12 -14.94
N LEU A 260 -14.94 -0.90 -15.36
CA LEU A 260 -16.13 -1.57 -14.81
C LEU A 260 -16.15 -3.06 -15.11
N GLU A 261 -15.77 -3.45 -16.33
CA GLU A 261 -15.61 -4.85 -16.71
C GLU A 261 -14.53 -5.55 -15.87
N ASP A 262 -13.40 -4.88 -15.62
CA ASP A 262 -12.33 -5.40 -14.77
C ASP A 262 -12.79 -5.61 -13.33
N ILE A 263 -13.52 -4.64 -12.77
CA ILE A 263 -14.17 -4.80 -11.45
C ILE A 263 -15.09 -6.02 -11.45
N GLY A 264 -15.91 -6.17 -12.50
CA GLY A 264 -16.77 -7.34 -12.68
C GLY A 264 -15.98 -8.64 -12.68
N SER A 265 -14.96 -8.75 -13.54
CA SER A 265 -14.13 -9.96 -13.66
C SER A 265 -13.44 -10.32 -12.34
N LEU A 266 -12.86 -9.35 -11.65
CA LEU A 266 -12.14 -9.59 -10.39
C LEU A 266 -13.08 -10.00 -9.23
N VAL A 267 -14.27 -9.39 -9.13
CA VAL A 267 -15.25 -9.75 -8.09
C VAL A 267 -15.78 -11.19 -8.26
N HIS A 268 -15.91 -11.66 -9.50
CA HIS A 268 -16.41 -13.01 -9.81
C HIS A 268 -15.31 -14.06 -9.92
N SER A 269 -14.04 -13.64 -10.02
CA SER A 269 -12.93 -14.58 -10.04
C SER A 269 -12.82 -15.28 -8.69
N ASP A 270 -12.90 -16.61 -8.69
CA ASP A 270 -12.86 -17.43 -7.48
C ASP A 270 -11.40 -17.59 -7.04
N VAL A 271 -10.81 -16.47 -6.58
CA VAL A 271 -9.37 -16.38 -6.28
C VAL A 271 -8.92 -17.38 -5.20
N ASN A 272 -9.87 -17.87 -4.41
CA ASN A 272 -9.62 -18.81 -3.33
C ASN A 272 -9.56 -20.28 -3.78
N ASN A 273 -9.97 -20.61 -5.01
CA ASN A 273 -10.27 -21.99 -5.41
C ASN A 273 -9.21 -22.62 -6.34
N THR A 274 -8.24 -21.85 -6.83
CA THR A 274 -7.18 -22.35 -7.71
C THR A 274 -5.85 -22.48 -6.97
N LYS A 275 -5.22 -23.67 -7.06
CA LYS A 275 -3.86 -23.91 -6.52
C LYS A 275 -2.81 -22.96 -7.14
N ASN A 276 -3.08 -22.38 -8.30
CA ASN A 276 -2.14 -21.61 -9.12
C ASN A 276 -2.39 -20.08 -9.13
N GLY A 277 -3.33 -19.55 -8.34
CA GLY A 277 -3.71 -18.12 -8.38
C GLY A 277 -4.90 -17.83 -9.31
N PRO A 278 -5.45 -16.60 -9.29
CA PRO A 278 -6.67 -16.29 -10.04
C PRO A 278 -6.44 -16.39 -11.55
N VAL A 279 -7.42 -16.91 -12.28
CA VAL A 279 -7.43 -16.84 -13.75
C VAL A 279 -7.89 -15.44 -14.13
N LEU A 280 -6.95 -14.63 -14.59
CA LEU A 280 -7.19 -13.24 -14.99
C LEU A 280 -7.36 -13.14 -16.50
N SER A 281 -8.09 -12.13 -16.95
CA SER A 281 -8.13 -11.78 -18.37
C SER A 281 -6.73 -11.33 -18.84
N GLU A 282 -6.47 -11.42 -20.14
CA GLU A 282 -5.22 -10.92 -20.73
C GLU A 282 -4.98 -9.44 -20.40
N ARG A 283 -6.04 -8.62 -20.48
CA ARG A 283 -6.03 -7.20 -20.10
C ARG A 283 -5.59 -6.98 -18.63
N LEU A 284 -6.16 -7.73 -17.70
CA LEU A 284 -5.80 -7.64 -16.29
C LEU A 284 -4.37 -8.12 -16.04
N SER A 285 -3.93 -9.16 -16.75
CA SER A 285 -2.56 -9.67 -16.66
C SER A 285 -1.54 -8.64 -17.13
N ILE A 286 -1.84 -7.91 -18.22
CA ILE A 286 -1.02 -6.78 -18.69
C ILE A 286 -0.97 -5.67 -17.64
N ARG A 287 -2.14 -5.26 -17.10
CA ARG A 287 -2.22 -4.21 -16.07
C ARG A 287 -1.40 -4.54 -14.83
N LEU A 288 -1.36 -5.82 -14.42
CA LEU A 288 -0.61 -6.27 -13.25
C LEU A 288 0.88 -6.52 -13.52
N GLY A 289 1.34 -6.35 -14.76
CA GLY A 289 2.74 -6.55 -15.15
C GLY A 289 3.14 -8.03 -15.32
N GLY A 290 2.17 -8.94 -15.47
CA GLY A 290 2.43 -10.36 -15.70
C GLY A 290 1.56 -11.30 -14.87
N GLN A 291 2.04 -12.55 -14.71
CA GLN A 291 1.32 -13.57 -13.94
C GLN A 291 1.42 -13.31 -12.45
N VAL A 292 0.26 -13.19 -11.80
CA VAL A 292 0.15 -13.05 -10.34
C VAL A 292 0.08 -14.42 -9.70
N THR A 293 0.97 -14.66 -8.72
CA THR A 293 0.92 -15.89 -7.92
C THR A 293 -0.06 -15.75 -6.77
N ARG A 294 -0.59 -16.88 -6.27
CA ARG A 294 -1.47 -16.87 -5.07
C ARG A 294 -0.79 -16.27 -3.84
N ARG A 295 0.53 -16.42 -3.70
CA ARG A 295 1.29 -15.84 -2.59
C ARG A 295 1.51 -14.33 -2.77
N GLY A 296 1.42 -13.82 -3.99
CA GLY A 296 1.76 -12.44 -4.32
C GLY A 296 3.22 -12.11 -3.97
N VAL A 297 3.55 -10.82 -3.98
CA VAL A 297 4.86 -10.33 -3.54
C VAL A 297 5.08 -10.57 -2.04
N PHE A 298 4.09 -10.23 -1.21
CA PHE A 298 4.18 -10.32 0.25
C PHE A 298 3.27 -11.40 0.85
N GLY A 299 2.05 -11.50 0.36
CA GLY A 299 1.01 -12.39 0.85
C GLY A 299 0.20 -11.80 2.00
N GLN A 300 -0.84 -12.53 2.39
CA GLN A 300 -1.76 -12.11 3.45
C GLN A 300 -1.03 -11.83 4.77
N VAL A 301 -1.51 -10.81 5.50
CA VAL A 301 -0.99 -10.39 6.79
C VAL A 301 -1.60 -11.22 7.93
N TRP A 302 -0.74 -11.75 8.80
CA TRP A 302 -1.03 -12.55 9.97
C TRP A 302 -0.31 -11.95 11.18
N VAL A 303 -0.91 -10.91 11.77
CA VAL A 303 -0.29 -10.23 12.91
C VAL A 303 -0.13 -11.15 14.11
N ALA A 304 0.87 -10.88 14.95
CA ALA A 304 1.04 -11.59 16.20
C ALA A 304 -0.26 -11.56 17.03
N GLY A 305 -0.70 -12.74 17.47
CA GLY A 305 -1.92 -12.88 18.25
C GLY A 305 -3.24 -12.74 17.47
N CYS A 306 -3.23 -12.81 16.14
CA CYS A 306 -4.46 -12.78 15.32
C CYS A 306 -5.50 -13.85 15.69
N ASN A 307 -5.07 -14.94 16.34
CA ASN A 307 -5.93 -16.03 16.81
C ASN A 307 -6.24 -15.96 18.32
N LEU A 308 -5.88 -14.87 19.00
CA LEU A 308 -6.22 -14.73 20.41
C LEU A 308 -7.75 -14.78 20.58
N PRO A 309 -8.24 -15.39 21.68
CA PRO A 309 -9.65 -15.51 21.95
C PRO A 309 -10.37 -14.16 21.85
N ARG A 310 -11.62 -14.18 21.41
CA ARG A 310 -12.45 -12.98 21.34
C ARG A 310 -12.77 -12.50 22.76
N HIS A 311 -12.62 -11.21 22.97
CA HIS A 311 -13.05 -10.58 24.22
C HIS A 311 -14.51 -10.08 24.18
N SER A 312 -15.11 -9.87 23.00
CA SER A 312 -16.56 -9.58 22.84
C SER A 312 -17.09 -9.90 21.43
N ASP A 313 -18.36 -10.35 21.32
CA ASP A 313 -19.03 -10.63 20.03
C ASP A 313 -19.49 -9.36 19.29
N GLN A 314 -19.29 -8.18 19.89
CA GLN A 314 -19.75 -6.91 19.35
C GLN A 314 -18.86 -6.37 18.23
N ARG A 315 -17.57 -6.71 18.22
CA ARG A 315 -16.59 -6.19 17.26
C ARG A 315 -16.57 -7.06 16.00
N ARG A 316 -17.14 -6.55 14.92
CA ARG A 316 -17.20 -7.22 13.61
C ARG A 316 -16.40 -6.45 12.58
N SER A 317 -15.71 -7.18 11.71
CA SER A 317 -14.98 -6.60 10.60
C SER A 317 -15.96 -5.92 9.64
N PHE A 318 -15.70 -4.66 9.32
CA PHE A 318 -16.45 -3.90 8.32
C PHE A 318 -16.41 -4.54 6.93
N PHE A 319 -15.32 -5.24 6.60
CA PHE A 319 -15.14 -5.85 5.27
C PHE A 319 -15.93 -7.14 5.08
N THR A 320 -15.97 -7.98 6.12
CA THR A 320 -16.51 -9.34 6.06
C THR A 320 -17.80 -9.53 6.87
N GLY A 321 -18.10 -8.62 7.80
CA GLY A 321 -19.18 -8.74 8.78
C GLY A 321 -18.95 -9.83 9.83
N GLN A 322 -17.80 -10.51 9.80
CA GLN A 322 -17.45 -11.58 10.73
C GLN A 322 -16.90 -11.00 12.03
N ALA A 323 -17.10 -11.71 13.14
CA ALA A 323 -16.55 -11.32 14.44
C ALA A 323 -15.02 -11.43 14.42
N ILE A 324 -14.35 -10.38 14.89
CA ILE A 324 -12.89 -10.26 14.85
C ILE A 324 -12.28 -11.14 15.96
N GLN A 325 -11.22 -11.87 15.63
CA GLN A 325 -10.33 -12.54 16.58
C GLN A 325 -9.01 -11.75 16.66
N GLY A 326 -8.37 -11.77 17.83
CA GLY A 326 -7.12 -11.04 18.03
C GLY A 326 -7.26 -9.51 18.00
N PRO A 327 -6.19 -8.79 17.61
CA PRO A 327 -6.14 -7.33 17.64
C PRO A 327 -7.17 -6.66 16.71
N VAL A 328 -7.87 -5.67 17.26
CA VAL A 328 -8.86 -4.85 16.55
C VAL A 328 -8.23 -3.50 16.20
N TYR A 329 -8.57 -2.98 15.02
CA TYR A 329 -8.30 -1.60 14.62
C TYR A 329 -9.62 -0.85 14.52
N ASP A 330 -9.78 0.18 15.35
CA ASP A 330 -10.91 1.10 15.31
C ASP A 330 -10.65 2.17 14.24
N LEU A 331 -11.61 2.39 13.33
CA LEU A 331 -11.57 3.55 12.46
C LEU A 331 -11.93 4.81 13.26
N GLU A 332 -11.67 5.97 12.67
CA GLU A 332 -11.84 7.26 13.35
C GLU A 332 -13.27 7.61 13.75
N ASP A 333 -14.27 6.97 13.12
CA ASP A 333 -15.66 7.11 13.53
C ASP A 333 -15.95 6.47 14.88
N GLY A 334 -15.03 5.65 15.42
CA GLY A 334 -15.14 4.95 16.69
C GLY A 334 -16.15 3.81 16.70
N GLU A 335 -16.88 3.60 15.61
CA GLU A 335 -17.92 2.60 15.46
C GLU A 335 -17.49 1.48 14.51
N THR A 336 -16.81 1.85 13.43
CA THR A 336 -16.38 0.91 12.40
C THR A 336 -15.07 0.25 12.79
N THR A 337 -15.06 -1.08 12.80
CA THR A 337 -13.88 -1.85 13.18
C THR A 337 -13.39 -2.78 12.09
N LEU A 338 -12.08 -3.00 12.05
CA LEU A 338 -11.41 -3.99 11.23
C LEU A 338 -10.54 -4.88 12.12
N SER A 339 -10.23 -6.09 11.66
CA SER A 339 -9.07 -6.78 12.23
C SER A 339 -7.80 -5.99 11.89
N LEU A 340 -6.80 -6.03 12.75
CA LEU A 340 -5.53 -5.33 12.49
C LEU A 340 -4.87 -5.82 11.18
N SER A 341 -4.95 -7.12 10.87
CA SER A 341 -4.50 -7.68 9.59
C SER A 341 -5.18 -7.02 8.38
N GLU A 342 -6.51 -6.87 8.40
CA GLU A 342 -7.26 -6.21 7.32
C GLU A 342 -6.87 -4.75 7.17
N ALA A 343 -6.73 -4.03 8.30
CA ALA A 343 -6.33 -2.63 8.30
C ALA A 343 -4.94 -2.45 7.66
N ILE A 344 -3.96 -3.27 8.04
CA ILE A 344 -2.60 -3.23 7.47
C ILE A 344 -2.63 -3.52 5.97
N MET A 345 -3.29 -4.60 5.56
CA MET A 345 -3.40 -4.93 4.13
C MET A 345 -4.03 -3.80 3.32
N TRP A 346 -5.04 -3.13 3.88
CA TRP A 346 -5.66 -1.96 3.25
C TRP A 346 -4.68 -0.79 3.16
N ALA A 347 -4.04 -0.39 4.26
CA ALA A 347 -3.18 0.79 4.32
C ALA A 347 -1.95 0.70 3.38
N ARG A 348 -1.44 -0.53 3.16
CA ARG A 348 -0.33 -0.78 2.21
C ARG A 348 -0.72 -0.47 0.76
N VAL A 349 -2.00 -0.56 0.41
CA VAL A 349 -2.48 -0.36 -0.97
C VAL A 349 -3.38 0.86 -1.16
N ASN A 350 -3.90 1.43 -0.08
CA ASN A 350 -4.78 2.59 -0.07
C ASN A 350 -4.65 3.35 1.25
N LEU A 351 -4.11 4.57 1.22
CA LEU A 351 -3.97 5.42 2.41
C LEU A 351 -5.31 5.99 2.89
N LEU A 352 -6.35 6.02 2.04
CA LEU A 352 -7.65 6.59 2.40
C LEU A 352 -8.46 5.58 3.21
N ALA A 353 -9.08 6.03 4.30
CA ALA A 353 -9.89 5.16 5.14
C ALA A 353 -11.11 4.57 4.40
N PRO A 354 -11.49 3.31 4.67
CA PRO A 354 -12.56 2.62 3.95
C PRO A 354 -13.98 3.14 4.25
N GLY A 355 -14.20 3.80 5.39
CA GLY A 355 -15.52 4.26 5.84
C GLY A 355 -16.04 5.53 5.16
N GLY A 356 -15.40 5.99 4.07
CA GLY A 356 -15.65 7.33 3.52
C GLY A 356 -15.17 8.48 4.44
N CYS A 357 -14.57 8.13 5.59
CA CYS A 357 -13.84 9.05 6.44
C CYS A 357 -12.72 9.69 5.61
N ARG A 358 -12.56 10.99 5.80
CA ARG A 358 -11.72 11.84 4.96
C ARG A 358 -10.23 11.79 5.34
N ASN A 359 -9.88 10.92 6.26
CA ASN A 359 -8.55 10.82 6.84
C ASN A 359 -7.82 9.57 6.39
N ARG A 360 -6.54 9.52 6.74
CA ARG A 360 -5.64 8.44 6.39
C ARG A 360 -5.72 7.31 7.41
N ILE A 361 -5.57 6.08 6.93
CA ILE A 361 -5.44 4.90 7.77
C ILE A 361 -3.96 4.52 7.89
N VAL A 362 -3.45 4.47 9.13
CA VAL A 362 -2.05 4.13 9.42
C VAL A 362 -2.01 3.13 10.59
N PRO A 363 -2.20 1.82 10.31
CA PRO A 363 -2.34 0.76 11.31
C PRO A 363 -1.03 -0.01 11.53
N PHE A 364 0.09 0.55 11.07
CA PHE A 364 1.38 -0.14 11.05
C PHE A 364 1.92 -0.35 12.45
#